data_AF-A0A847CDX8-F1
#
_entry.id   AF-A0A847CDX8-F1
#
_cell.length_a   1.000
_cell.length_b   1.000
_cell.length_c   1.000
_cell.angle_alpha   90.00
_cell.angle_beta   90.00
_cell.angle_gamma   90.00
#
_symmetry.space_group_name_H-M   'P 1'
#
loop_
_entity.id
_entity.type
_entity.pdbx_description
1 polymer ?
#
loop_
_entity_poly.entity_id
_entity_poly.type
_entity_poly.pdbx_seq_one_letter_code
_entity_poly.pdbx_strand_id
1 'polypeptide(L)'
;MEEKQQAALPVRMGIDVGSTTVKIAILNNDDKLIYGVYERHRADIRKTIITEVNKALDFLEEKCPNKKNQAISVKVTGSGGLSVSQWLNIPFIQEVIAATTAVKKIIPQTDVVIELGGEDAKITYFKGGVEQRMNGTCAGGTGSFIDQMAALLETDAMGLNELAKKQEQIYPIAARCGVFAKTDIQPLINEGARKEDIAASIFQAVVNQTISGLACGKPIRGNVAFLGGPLHFLDQLRERFIQTLKLKENEIIVPENSQLFVAAGCAYSAERKITLSDGNDFVFPTIDEFRKSLENLVGVELNEVQRLEPLFKGQDELDEFTVRHSEQKAKRGELSKVGRISISLSEIKRPVRLTLTVTLDTCKNSYPVWVYPETKPD
;
A
#
# COMPACT_ATOMS: atom_id res chain seq x y z
N MET A 1 -39.83 -29.64 30.06
CA MET A 1 -39.55 -28.69 28.97
C MET A 1 -38.12 -28.23 29.17
N GLU A 2 -37.18 -28.91 28.52
CA GLU A 2 -35.78 -28.47 28.50
C GLU A 2 -35.75 -27.17 27.69
N GLU A 3 -35.33 -26.07 28.32
CA GLU A 3 -34.96 -24.87 27.61
C GLU A 3 -33.86 -25.26 26.62
N LYS A 4 -34.18 -25.28 25.32
CA LYS A 4 -33.18 -25.32 24.27
C LYS A 4 -32.29 -24.10 24.48
N GLN A 5 -31.13 -24.31 25.09
CA GLN A 5 -30.08 -23.32 25.23
C GLN A 5 -29.79 -22.82 23.81
N GLN A 6 -30.20 -21.58 23.52
CA GLN A 6 -30.05 -20.98 22.20
C GLN A 6 -28.55 -20.98 21.90
N ALA A 7 -28.12 -21.77 20.91
CA ALA A 7 -26.72 -21.90 20.56
C ALA A 7 -26.14 -20.50 20.36
N ALA A 8 -25.10 -20.17 21.13
CA ALA A 8 -24.51 -18.84 21.11
C ALA A 8 -24.03 -18.53 19.70
N LEU A 9 -24.52 -17.44 19.12
CA LEU A 9 -24.10 -17.02 17.77
C LEU A 9 -22.58 -16.87 17.73
N PRO A 10 -21.94 -17.25 16.61
CA PRO A 10 -20.50 -17.10 16.49
C PRO A 10 -20.13 -15.63 16.51
N VAL A 11 -19.05 -15.31 17.23
CA VAL A 11 -18.44 -13.99 17.19
C VAL A 11 -17.77 -13.83 15.82
N ARG A 12 -17.98 -12.70 15.15
CA ARG A 12 -17.48 -12.51 13.78
C ARG A 12 -16.17 -11.73 13.79
N MET A 13 -15.15 -12.30 13.16
CA MET A 13 -13.82 -11.71 13.02
C MET A 13 -13.51 -11.51 11.54
N GLY A 14 -13.02 -10.32 11.21
CA GLY A 14 -12.48 -10.00 9.90
C GLY A 14 -11.00 -9.71 10.02
N ILE A 15 -10.19 -10.38 9.20
CA ILE A 15 -8.74 -10.17 9.10
C ILE A 15 -8.47 -9.50 7.74
N ASP A 16 -7.86 -8.32 7.75
CA ASP A 16 -7.39 -7.63 6.54
C ASP A 16 -5.86 -7.67 6.51
N VAL A 17 -5.30 -8.43 5.59
CA VAL A 17 -3.85 -8.56 5.39
C VAL A 17 -3.47 -7.76 4.16
N GLY A 18 -3.24 -6.47 4.38
CA GLY A 18 -2.79 -5.55 3.34
C GLY A 18 -1.29 -5.68 3.07
N SER A 19 -0.77 -4.84 2.18
CA SER A 19 0.63 -4.86 1.75
C SER A 19 1.64 -4.44 2.81
N THR A 20 1.20 -3.66 3.80
CA THR A 20 2.07 -3.12 4.87
C THR A 20 1.55 -3.41 6.28
N THR A 21 0.31 -3.86 6.41
CA THR A 21 -0.40 -3.95 7.69
C THR A 21 -1.27 -5.19 7.79
N VAL A 22 -1.39 -5.73 9.00
CA VAL A 22 -2.45 -6.66 9.40
C VAL A 22 -3.44 -5.88 10.24
N LYS A 23 -4.73 -6.04 9.95
CA LYS A 23 -5.80 -5.46 10.75
C LYS A 23 -6.80 -6.53 11.13
N ILE A 24 -7.33 -6.44 12.35
CA ILE A 24 -8.39 -7.33 12.82
C ILE A 24 -9.53 -6.46 13.33
N ALA A 25 -10.75 -6.82 12.95
CA ALA A 25 -11.96 -6.25 13.50
C ALA A 25 -12.86 -7.38 14.00
N ILE A 26 -13.36 -7.26 15.22
CA ILE A 26 -14.31 -8.22 15.79
C ILE A 26 -15.62 -7.51 16.09
N LEU A 27 -16.71 -8.09 15.60
CA LEU A 27 -18.06 -7.60 15.83
C LEU A 27 -18.80 -8.50 16.82
N ASN A 28 -19.54 -7.87 17.74
CA ASN A 28 -20.48 -8.57 18.61
C ASN A 28 -21.79 -8.91 17.87
N ASN A 29 -22.75 -9.44 18.64
CA ASN A 29 -24.06 -9.82 18.11
C ASN A 29 -24.90 -8.65 17.62
N ASP A 30 -24.64 -7.42 18.08
CA ASP A 30 -25.34 -6.21 17.66
C ASP A 30 -24.62 -5.49 16.53
N ASP A 31 -23.74 -6.18 15.80
CA ASP A 31 -22.98 -5.59 14.69
C ASP A 31 -22.01 -4.48 15.16
N LYS A 32 -21.72 -4.37 16.47
CA LYS A 32 -20.79 -3.36 17.02
C LYS A 32 -19.37 -3.88 17.08
N LEU A 33 -18.41 -3.03 16.72
CA LEU A 33 -16.98 -3.29 16.88
C LEU A 33 -16.62 -3.36 18.38
N ILE A 34 -16.11 -4.51 18.82
CA ILE A 34 -15.69 -4.74 20.21
C ILE A 34 -14.17 -4.91 20.36
N TYR A 35 -13.48 -5.19 19.25
CA TYR A 35 -12.02 -5.26 19.22
C TYR A 35 -11.54 -4.82 17.84
N GLY A 36 -10.46 -4.04 17.83
CA GLY A 36 -9.84 -3.53 16.63
C GLY A 36 -8.33 -3.43 16.82
N VAL A 37 -7.56 -3.92 15.85
CA VAL A 37 -6.11 -3.71 15.80
C VAL A 37 -5.67 -3.35 14.40
N TYR A 38 -4.70 -2.46 14.31
CA TYR A 38 -3.99 -2.06 13.11
C TYR A 38 -2.50 -2.19 13.43
N GLU A 39 -1.81 -3.14 12.80
CA GLU A 39 -0.41 -3.43 13.08
C GLU A 39 0.40 -3.46 11.79
N ARG A 40 1.59 -2.83 11.77
CA ARG A 40 2.47 -2.86 10.60
C ARG A 40 3.29 -4.14 10.63
N HIS A 41 3.12 -5.02 9.65
CA HIS A 41 3.78 -6.33 9.68
C HIS A 41 5.28 -6.28 9.32
N ARG A 42 5.78 -5.18 8.74
CA ARG A 42 7.21 -4.97 8.41
C ARG A 42 7.83 -6.18 7.67
N ALA A 43 7.15 -6.63 6.61
CA ALA A 43 7.46 -7.84 5.83
C ALA A 43 7.37 -9.20 6.56
N ASP A 44 7.00 -9.24 7.85
CA ASP A 44 6.77 -10.48 8.61
C ASP A 44 5.27 -10.70 8.87
N ILE A 45 4.53 -10.99 7.79
CA ILE A 45 3.07 -11.17 7.80
C ILE A 45 2.66 -12.28 8.77
N ARG A 46 3.32 -13.45 8.72
CA ARG A 46 2.94 -14.63 9.51
C ARG A 46 3.07 -14.38 11.00
N LYS A 47 4.23 -13.89 11.45
CA LYS A 47 4.44 -13.59 12.88
C LYS A 47 3.44 -12.56 13.37
N THR A 48 3.17 -11.53 12.55
CA THR A 48 2.21 -10.49 12.90
C THR A 48 0.80 -11.05 13.05
N ILE A 49 0.34 -11.90 12.11
CA ILE A 49 -0.96 -12.58 12.21
C ILE A 49 -1.02 -13.45 13.46
N ILE A 50 -0.02 -14.31 13.69
CA ILE A 50 0.01 -15.18 14.88
C ILE A 50 -0.09 -14.33 16.16
N THR A 51 0.68 -13.25 16.23
CA THR A 51 0.72 -12.38 17.42
C THR A 51 -0.61 -11.67 17.63
N GLU A 52 -1.12 -10.98 16.61
CA GLU A 52 -2.31 -10.13 16.76
C GLU A 52 -3.61 -10.95 16.84
N VAL A 53 -3.70 -12.10 16.15
CA VAL A 53 -4.84 -13.00 16.32
C VAL A 53 -4.84 -13.62 17.71
N ASN A 54 -3.70 -14.08 18.25
CA ASN A 54 -3.65 -14.60 19.62
C ASN A 54 -4.12 -13.55 20.65
N LYS A 55 -3.68 -12.30 20.54
CA LYS A 55 -4.18 -11.20 21.39
C LYS A 55 -5.68 -10.98 21.26
N ALA A 56 -6.21 -11.06 20.04
CA ALA A 56 -7.64 -10.93 19.78
C ALA A 56 -8.44 -12.10 20.40
N LEU A 57 -7.91 -13.32 20.34
CA LEU A 57 -8.50 -14.49 20.99
C LEU A 57 -8.43 -14.39 22.52
N ASP A 58 -7.31 -13.93 23.10
CA ASP A 58 -7.18 -13.69 24.55
C ASP A 58 -8.24 -12.69 25.04
N PHE A 59 -8.45 -11.60 24.30
CA PHE A 59 -9.51 -10.63 24.57
C PHE A 59 -10.91 -11.28 24.54
N LEU A 60 -11.18 -12.13 23.55
CA LEU A 60 -12.47 -12.81 23.44
C LEU A 60 -12.71 -13.82 24.56
N GLU A 61 -11.67 -14.55 24.99
CA GLU A 61 -11.77 -15.47 26.11
C GLU A 61 -12.10 -14.77 27.43
N GLU A 62 -11.60 -13.54 27.62
CA GLU A 62 -11.93 -12.70 28.78
C GLU A 62 -13.37 -12.16 28.71
N LYS A 63 -13.81 -11.69 27.54
CA LYS A 63 -15.10 -11.00 27.38
C LYS A 63 -16.29 -11.91 27.14
N CYS A 64 -16.10 -13.07 26.54
CA CYS A 64 -17.20 -13.96 26.17
C CYS A 64 -17.53 -14.95 27.31
N PRO A 65 -18.82 -15.16 27.65
CA PRO A 65 -19.22 -16.10 28.69
C PRO A 65 -18.70 -17.53 28.47
N ASN A 66 -18.67 -17.95 27.20
CA ASN A 66 -18.23 -19.29 26.81
C ASN A 66 -16.70 -19.45 26.73
N LYS A 67 -15.93 -18.36 26.96
CA LYS A 67 -14.47 -18.33 26.94
C LYS A 67 -13.90 -19.06 25.71
N LYS A 68 -12.96 -19.99 25.91
CA LYS A 68 -12.35 -20.81 24.85
C LYS A 68 -13.33 -21.62 23.99
N ASN A 69 -14.54 -21.92 24.50
CA ASN A 69 -15.59 -22.65 23.78
C ASN A 69 -16.52 -21.72 22.98
N GLN A 70 -16.27 -20.42 22.97
CA GLN A 70 -17.02 -19.49 22.14
C GLN A 70 -16.77 -19.81 20.66
N ALA A 71 -17.85 -20.04 19.90
CA ALA A 71 -17.78 -20.21 18.46
C ALA A 71 -17.37 -18.89 17.78
N ILE A 72 -16.54 -18.98 16.74
CA ILE A 72 -16.09 -17.84 15.96
C ILE A 72 -16.28 -18.08 14.45
N SER A 73 -16.63 -17.03 13.74
CA SER A 73 -16.75 -17.00 12.29
C SER A 73 -15.75 -16.01 11.75
N VAL A 74 -14.75 -16.51 11.01
CA VAL A 74 -13.59 -15.73 10.58
C VAL A 74 -13.57 -15.64 9.06
N LYS A 75 -13.38 -14.43 8.53
CA LYS A 75 -13.04 -14.22 7.11
C LYS A 75 -11.76 -13.42 6.98
N VAL A 76 -11.13 -13.56 5.82
CA VAL A 76 -9.91 -12.82 5.49
C VAL A 76 -10.02 -12.09 4.15
N THR A 77 -9.35 -10.94 4.05
CA THR A 77 -9.26 -10.09 2.87
C THR A 77 -7.86 -9.48 2.77
N GLY A 78 -7.64 -8.64 1.76
CA GLY A 78 -6.40 -7.91 1.53
C GLY A 78 -5.44 -8.64 0.59
N SER A 79 -4.37 -7.98 0.18
CA SER A 79 -3.40 -8.50 -0.80
C SER A 79 -2.72 -9.80 -0.35
N GLY A 80 -2.49 -9.99 0.95
CA GLY A 80 -1.97 -11.24 1.54
C GLY A 80 -3.06 -12.21 1.99
N GLY A 81 -4.34 -11.87 1.79
CA GLY A 81 -5.46 -12.62 2.36
C GLY A 81 -5.67 -14.00 1.74
N LEU A 82 -5.31 -14.21 0.47
CA LEU A 82 -5.43 -15.52 -0.19
C LEU A 82 -4.49 -16.56 0.43
N SER A 83 -3.23 -16.20 0.68
CA SER A 83 -2.27 -17.09 1.35
C SER A 83 -2.77 -17.45 2.75
N VAL A 84 -3.27 -16.47 3.50
CA VAL A 84 -3.79 -16.70 4.86
C VAL A 84 -5.07 -17.53 4.87
N SER A 85 -5.93 -17.34 3.87
CA SER A 85 -7.12 -18.16 3.65
C SER A 85 -6.75 -19.64 3.47
N GLN A 86 -5.70 -19.91 2.69
CA GLN A 86 -5.19 -21.27 2.48
C GLN A 86 -4.53 -21.84 3.75
N TRP A 87 -3.69 -21.06 4.43
CA TRP A 87 -2.97 -21.51 5.62
C TRP A 87 -3.89 -21.85 6.80
N LEU A 88 -4.98 -21.08 6.98
CA LEU A 88 -5.92 -21.24 8.08
C LEU A 88 -7.24 -21.93 7.69
N ASN A 89 -7.40 -22.28 6.41
CA ASN A 89 -8.64 -22.82 5.85
C ASN A 89 -9.88 -21.97 6.21
N ILE A 90 -9.76 -20.64 6.05
CA ILE A 90 -10.84 -19.68 6.30
C ILE A 90 -11.27 -19.02 5.00
N PRO A 91 -12.56 -18.64 4.84
CA PRO A 91 -13.03 -18.03 3.60
C PRO A 91 -12.37 -16.68 3.29
N PHE A 92 -11.90 -16.53 2.05
CA PHE A 92 -11.44 -15.25 1.50
C PHE A 92 -12.62 -14.44 0.94
N ILE A 93 -12.61 -13.12 1.17
CA ILE A 93 -13.50 -12.17 0.50
C ILE A 93 -12.67 -11.09 -0.19
N GLN A 94 -13.15 -10.65 -1.35
CA GLN A 94 -12.51 -9.57 -2.09
C GLN A 94 -12.60 -8.24 -1.33
N GLU A 95 -11.50 -7.50 -1.32
CA GLU A 95 -11.37 -6.26 -0.55
C GLU A 95 -12.42 -5.20 -0.91
N VAL A 96 -12.70 -5.03 -2.20
CA VAL A 96 -13.76 -4.15 -2.69
C VAL A 96 -15.14 -4.52 -2.12
N ILE A 97 -15.42 -5.81 -1.94
CA ILE A 97 -16.69 -6.27 -1.37
C ILE A 97 -16.73 -6.03 0.13
N ALA A 98 -15.63 -6.30 0.84
CA ALA A 98 -15.52 -5.98 2.26
C ALA A 98 -15.71 -4.48 2.51
N ALA A 99 -14.93 -3.63 1.83
CA ALA A 99 -15.00 -2.18 1.95
C ALA A 99 -16.41 -1.65 1.66
N THR A 100 -17.02 -2.05 0.54
CA THR A 100 -18.36 -1.59 0.16
C THR A 100 -19.45 -2.09 1.10
N THR A 101 -19.29 -3.27 1.70
CA THR A 101 -20.17 -3.80 2.76
C THR A 101 -20.11 -2.93 4.01
N ALA A 102 -18.90 -2.55 4.45
CA ALA A 102 -18.73 -1.64 5.58
C ALA A 102 -19.33 -0.26 5.31
N VAL A 103 -19.13 0.30 4.10
CA VAL A 103 -19.66 1.63 3.72
C VAL A 103 -21.18 1.62 3.80
N LYS A 104 -21.83 0.62 3.17
CA LYS A 104 -23.29 0.50 3.16
C LYS A 104 -23.90 0.28 4.55
N LYS A 105 -23.17 -0.31 5.48
CA LYS A 105 -23.67 -0.56 6.85
C LYS A 105 -23.40 0.58 7.82
N ILE A 106 -22.23 1.20 7.77
CA ILE A 106 -21.78 2.18 8.77
C ILE A 106 -22.04 3.62 8.32
N ILE A 107 -21.83 3.93 7.04
CA ILE A 107 -21.93 5.28 6.45
C ILE A 107 -22.72 5.26 5.13
N PRO A 108 -23.98 4.77 5.12
CA PRO A 108 -24.76 4.57 3.89
C PRO A 108 -24.98 5.84 3.06
N GLN A 109 -24.82 7.03 3.65
CA GLN A 109 -24.91 8.32 2.98
C GLN A 109 -23.70 8.64 2.09
N THR A 110 -22.63 7.86 2.10
CA THR A 110 -21.40 8.10 1.32
C THR A 110 -21.63 7.94 -0.18
N ASP A 111 -21.22 8.94 -0.94
CA ASP A 111 -21.28 8.97 -2.41
C ASP A 111 -19.96 8.51 -3.05
N VAL A 112 -18.83 8.90 -2.45
CA VAL A 112 -17.47 8.56 -2.90
C VAL A 112 -16.60 8.24 -1.70
N VAL A 113 -15.80 7.18 -1.80
CA VAL A 113 -14.73 6.86 -0.85
C VAL A 113 -13.40 7.19 -1.51
N ILE A 114 -12.53 7.91 -0.80
CA ILE A 114 -11.10 7.97 -1.06
C ILE A 114 -10.41 7.15 0.02
N GLU A 115 -9.72 6.10 -0.39
CA GLU A 115 -9.03 5.18 0.50
C GLU A 115 -7.55 5.15 0.13
N LEU A 116 -6.67 5.38 1.11
CA LEU A 116 -5.23 5.26 0.93
C LEU A 116 -4.70 4.10 1.78
N GLY A 117 -4.03 3.16 1.13
CA GLY A 117 -3.30 2.06 1.75
C GLY A 117 -1.79 2.33 1.79
N GLY A 118 -1.02 1.29 2.10
CA GLY A 118 0.44 1.33 2.05
C GLY A 118 0.98 1.41 0.63
N GLU A 119 0.53 0.52 -0.25
CA GLU A 119 1.03 0.42 -1.63
C GLU A 119 0.00 0.75 -2.70
N ASP A 120 -1.26 0.91 -2.31
CA ASP A 120 -2.35 1.26 -3.21
C ASP A 120 -3.17 2.45 -2.67
N ALA A 121 -3.92 3.05 -3.58
CA ALA A 121 -4.84 4.15 -3.41
C ALA A 121 -6.09 3.82 -4.24
N LYS A 122 -7.27 4.03 -3.67
CA LYS A 122 -8.55 3.66 -4.27
C LYS A 122 -9.52 4.83 -4.21
N ILE A 123 -10.30 5.00 -5.28
CA ILE A 123 -11.51 5.81 -5.30
C ILE A 123 -12.69 4.90 -5.63
N THR A 124 -13.67 4.81 -4.74
CA THR A 124 -14.88 4.02 -4.96
C THR A 124 -16.09 4.93 -5.04
N TYR A 125 -16.80 4.88 -6.18
CA TYR A 125 -18.04 5.61 -6.41
C TYR A 125 -19.24 4.72 -6.13
N PHE A 126 -20.27 5.27 -5.47
CA PHE A 126 -21.49 4.53 -5.13
C PHE A 126 -22.72 4.97 -5.94
N LYS A 127 -22.70 6.16 -6.56
CA LYS A 127 -23.77 6.60 -7.48
C LYS A 127 -23.68 5.91 -8.83
N GLY A 128 -24.82 5.35 -9.27
CA GLY A 128 -24.94 4.66 -10.56
C GLY A 128 -24.38 3.24 -10.55
N GLY A 129 -24.16 2.66 -9.37
CA GLY A 129 -23.48 1.38 -9.18
C GLY A 129 -22.15 1.56 -8.46
N VAL A 130 -21.63 0.45 -7.91
CA VAL A 130 -20.31 0.46 -7.26
C VAL A 130 -19.24 0.38 -8.35
N GLU A 131 -18.42 1.41 -8.46
CA GLU A 131 -17.27 1.47 -9.36
C GLU A 131 -16.02 1.83 -8.54
N GLN A 132 -15.07 0.90 -8.45
CA GLN A 132 -13.79 1.14 -7.79
C GLN A 132 -12.69 1.36 -8.82
N ARG A 133 -11.85 2.35 -8.57
CA ARG A 133 -10.64 2.65 -9.35
C ARG A 133 -9.45 2.63 -8.40
N MET A 134 -8.43 1.89 -8.78
CA MET A 134 -7.23 1.69 -7.98
C MET A 134 -6.00 2.02 -8.83
N ASN A 135 -4.96 2.55 -8.21
CA ASN A 135 -3.67 2.74 -8.90
C ASN A 135 -3.06 1.37 -9.22
N GLY A 136 -2.27 1.32 -10.31
CA GLY A 136 -1.44 0.16 -10.60
C GLY A 136 -0.22 0.10 -9.67
N THR A 137 0.90 -0.43 -10.16
CA THR A 137 2.17 -0.60 -9.42
C THR A 137 2.86 0.71 -8.97
N CYS A 138 2.25 1.86 -9.21
CA CYS A 138 2.83 3.17 -8.94
C CYS A 138 2.56 3.57 -7.48
N ALA A 139 3.62 3.67 -6.67
CA ALA A 139 3.56 4.14 -5.28
C ALA A 139 3.17 5.63 -5.14
N GLY A 140 3.16 6.39 -6.24
CA GLY A 140 2.75 7.78 -6.22
C GLY A 140 1.32 7.92 -5.69
N GLY A 141 1.16 8.60 -4.55
CA GLY A 141 -0.14 8.81 -3.92
C GLY A 141 -0.49 7.85 -2.78
N THR A 142 0.42 7.00 -2.31
CA THR A 142 0.15 5.99 -1.27
C THR A 142 0.92 6.24 0.03
N GLY A 143 0.68 5.44 1.06
CA GLY A 143 1.41 5.50 2.33
C GLY A 143 2.91 5.24 2.20
N SER A 144 3.34 4.36 1.29
CA SER A 144 4.75 4.05 1.06
C SER A 144 5.51 5.22 0.45
N PHE A 145 4.85 6.04 -0.39
CA PHE A 145 5.41 7.31 -0.84
C PHE A 145 5.60 8.27 0.33
N ILE A 146 4.60 8.39 1.21
CA ILE A 146 4.70 9.24 2.40
C ILE A 146 5.86 8.79 3.30
N ASP A 147 6.00 7.48 3.54
CA ASP A 147 7.11 6.93 4.33
C ASP A 147 8.48 7.28 3.71
N GLN A 148 8.63 7.17 2.38
CA GLN A 148 9.88 7.54 1.69
C GLN A 148 10.19 9.03 1.81
N MET A 149 9.18 9.90 1.67
CA MET A 149 9.38 11.35 1.75
C MET A 149 9.61 11.83 3.19
N ALA A 150 8.98 11.18 4.17
CA ALA A 150 9.25 11.41 5.58
C ALA A 150 10.71 11.06 5.92
N ALA A 151 11.19 9.90 5.46
CA ALA A 151 12.59 9.51 5.64
C ALA A 151 13.57 10.50 4.98
N LEU A 152 13.22 11.06 3.82
CA LEU A 152 14.03 12.10 3.16
C LEU A 152 14.15 13.38 4.00
N LEU A 153 13.14 13.71 4.80
CA LEU A 153 13.15 14.85 5.72
C LEU A 153 13.66 14.49 7.13
N GLU A 154 14.19 13.27 7.31
CA GLU A 154 14.69 12.73 8.57
C GLU A 154 13.61 12.67 9.66
N THR A 155 12.40 12.27 9.27
CA THR A 155 11.25 12.12 10.18
C THR A 155 10.41 10.88 9.80
N ASP A 156 9.33 10.64 10.54
CA ASP A 156 8.33 9.62 10.20
C ASP A 156 7.04 10.26 9.65
N ALA A 157 6.05 9.46 9.27
CA ALA A 157 4.80 9.98 8.71
C ALA A 157 4.08 10.94 9.67
N MET A 158 4.15 10.69 10.99
CA MET A 158 3.53 11.55 11.99
C MET A 158 4.28 12.88 12.14
N GLY A 159 5.61 12.85 12.17
CA GLY A 159 6.42 14.05 12.19
C GLY A 159 6.27 14.87 10.90
N LEU A 160 6.13 14.22 9.74
CA LEU A 160 5.76 14.89 8.50
C LEU A 160 4.40 15.60 8.63
N ASN A 161 3.43 14.95 9.27
CA ASN A 161 2.12 15.54 9.54
C ASN A 161 2.20 16.76 10.49
N GLU A 162 3.00 16.69 11.54
CA GLU A 162 3.21 17.83 12.45
C GLU A 162 3.92 19.00 11.77
N LEU A 163 4.91 18.75 10.91
CA LEU A 163 5.58 19.79 10.13
C LEU A 163 4.59 20.53 9.22
N ALA A 164 3.72 19.80 8.52
CA ALA A 164 2.78 20.37 7.56
C ALA A 164 1.78 21.36 8.18
N LYS A 165 1.52 21.31 9.50
CA LYS A 165 0.60 22.22 10.19
C LYS A 165 1.00 23.69 10.13
N LYS A 166 2.29 23.96 9.97
CA LYS A 166 2.88 25.32 10.00
C LYS A 166 3.30 25.80 8.61
N GLN A 167 2.77 25.18 7.57
CA GLN A 167 3.05 25.58 6.19
C GLN A 167 2.50 26.98 5.90
N GLU A 168 3.24 27.71 5.08
CA GLU A 168 2.85 28.99 4.49
C GLU A 168 2.85 28.93 2.96
N GLN A 169 3.56 27.96 2.38
CA GLN A 169 3.67 27.80 0.94
C GLN A 169 3.58 26.33 0.49
N ILE A 170 2.99 26.13 -0.68
CA ILE A 170 2.98 24.84 -1.39
C ILE A 170 3.84 24.95 -2.65
N TYR A 171 4.87 24.09 -2.73
CA TYR A 171 5.72 23.91 -3.89
C TYR A 171 5.15 22.82 -4.81
N PRO A 172 5.25 23.00 -6.14
CA PRO A 172 4.87 21.95 -7.08
C PRO A 172 5.89 20.80 -7.03
N ILE A 173 5.41 19.58 -6.75
CA ILE A 173 6.20 18.35 -6.75
C ILE A 173 5.54 17.33 -7.69
N ALA A 174 6.31 16.71 -8.58
CA ALA A 174 5.84 15.63 -9.43
C ALA A 174 5.78 14.29 -8.66
N ALA A 175 4.65 13.99 -8.04
CA ALA A 175 4.44 12.78 -7.23
C ALA A 175 4.16 11.48 -8.01
N ARG A 176 4.73 11.31 -9.21
CA ARG A 176 4.54 10.05 -9.97
C ARG A 176 5.32 8.88 -9.38
N CYS A 177 6.46 9.11 -8.75
CA CYS A 177 7.27 8.08 -8.11
C CYS A 177 8.11 8.71 -7.01
N GLY A 178 8.37 7.99 -5.92
CA GLY A 178 9.23 8.48 -4.84
C GLY A 178 10.64 8.84 -5.33
N VAL A 179 11.16 8.14 -6.35
CA VAL A 179 12.45 8.45 -6.97
C VAL A 179 12.45 9.83 -7.62
N PHE A 180 11.41 10.16 -8.40
CA PHE A 180 11.31 11.47 -9.06
C PHE A 180 10.95 12.58 -8.08
N ALA A 181 10.08 12.30 -7.11
CA ALA A 181 9.75 13.27 -6.07
C ALA A 181 10.99 13.65 -5.25
N LYS A 182 11.91 12.72 -4.99
CA LYS A 182 13.20 13.04 -4.37
C LYS A 182 14.03 14.02 -5.22
N THR A 183 14.01 13.88 -6.54
CA THR A 183 14.69 14.81 -7.45
C THR A 183 14.09 16.23 -7.40
N ASP A 184 12.79 16.36 -7.13
CA ASP A 184 12.14 17.66 -6.97
C ASP A 184 12.34 18.26 -5.58
N ILE A 185 12.34 17.41 -4.53
CA ILE A 185 12.41 17.87 -3.13
C ILE A 185 13.85 18.20 -2.71
N GLN A 186 14.85 17.44 -3.17
CA GLN A 186 16.24 17.65 -2.75
C GLN A 186 16.77 19.07 -3.09
N PRO A 187 16.50 19.65 -4.27
CA PRO A 187 16.84 21.04 -4.55
C PRO A 187 16.19 22.03 -3.59
N LEU A 188 14.91 21.85 -3.25
CA LEU A 188 14.21 22.72 -2.30
C LEU A 188 14.87 22.70 -0.92
N ILE A 189 15.27 21.52 -0.44
CA ILE A 189 16.03 21.37 0.81
C ILE A 189 17.35 22.14 0.72
N ASN A 190 18.10 21.97 -0.38
CA ASN A 190 19.40 22.60 -0.58
C ASN A 190 19.30 24.13 -0.72
N GLU A 191 18.18 24.64 -1.23
CA GLU A 191 17.87 26.06 -1.35
C GLU A 191 17.34 26.68 -0.04
N GLY A 192 17.22 25.88 1.02
CA GLY A 192 16.79 26.34 2.34
C GLY A 192 15.28 26.55 2.45
N ALA A 193 14.48 25.89 1.61
CA ALA A 193 13.03 25.89 1.77
C ALA A 193 12.64 25.28 3.14
N ARG A 194 11.61 25.84 3.75
CA ARG A 194 11.14 25.42 5.07
C ARG A 194 10.63 23.97 5.02
N LYS A 195 10.99 23.19 6.04
CA LYS A 195 10.54 21.79 6.13
C LYS A 195 9.01 21.67 6.22
N GLU A 196 8.36 22.65 6.85
CA GLU A 196 6.91 22.76 6.96
C GLU A 196 6.24 22.87 5.59
N ASP A 197 6.77 23.73 4.72
CA ASP A 197 6.26 23.96 3.37
C ASP A 197 6.52 22.72 2.49
N ILE A 198 7.69 22.10 2.60
CA ILE A 198 7.99 20.86 1.88
C ILE A 198 7.05 19.74 2.33
N ALA A 199 6.79 19.59 3.64
CA ALA A 199 5.89 18.57 4.18
C ALA A 199 4.46 18.71 3.63
N ALA A 200 3.91 19.93 3.63
CA ALA A 200 2.60 20.18 3.05
C ALA A 200 2.59 20.00 1.52
N SER A 201 3.69 20.32 0.85
CA SER A 201 3.86 20.08 -0.59
C SER A 201 3.86 18.59 -0.94
N ILE A 202 4.49 17.75 -0.11
CA ILE A 202 4.45 16.28 -0.25
C ILE A 202 3.01 15.78 -0.17
N PHE A 203 2.23 16.23 0.82
CA PHE A 203 0.82 15.87 0.92
C PHE A 203 0.00 16.38 -0.27
N GLN A 204 0.22 17.62 -0.72
CA GLN A 204 -0.46 18.10 -1.93
C GLN A 204 -0.12 17.24 -3.16
N ALA A 205 1.11 16.76 -3.26
CA ALA A 205 1.54 15.89 -4.34
C ALA A 205 0.82 14.53 -4.29
N VAL A 206 0.64 13.94 -3.10
CA VAL A 206 -0.20 12.74 -2.88
C VAL A 206 -1.65 12.97 -3.34
N VAL A 207 -2.24 14.11 -2.95
CA VAL A 207 -3.61 14.48 -3.34
C VAL A 207 -3.74 14.60 -4.86
N ASN A 208 -2.83 15.35 -5.48
CA ASN A 208 -2.81 15.56 -6.93
C ASN A 208 -2.70 14.24 -7.67
N GLN A 209 -1.81 13.35 -7.23
CA GLN A 209 -1.62 12.04 -7.86
C GLN A 209 -2.85 11.14 -7.69
N THR A 210 -3.47 11.13 -6.51
CA THR A 210 -4.68 10.35 -6.25
C THR A 210 -5.84 10.83 -7.12
N ILE A 211 -6.10 12.14 -7.15
CA ILE A 211 -7.22 12.70 -7.93
C ILE A 211 -6.95 12.58 -9.42
N SER A 212 -5.80 13.03 -9.91
CA SER A 212 -5.51 13.00 -11.35
C SER A 212 -5.37 11.58 -11.89
N GLY A 213 -4.78 10.67 -11.11
CA GLY A 213 -4.53 9.29 -11.52
C GLY A 213 -5.77 8.40 -11.47
N LEU A 214 -6.70 8.62 -10.54
CA LEU A 214 -7.83 7.72 -10.30
C LEU A 214 -9.19 8.31 -10.67
N ALA A 215 -9.37 9.63 -10.55
CA ALA A 215 -10.65 10.24 -10.90
C ALA A 215 -10.92 10.20 -12.40
N CYS A 216 -9.89 10.18 -13.26
CA CYS A 216 -9.97 10.05 -14.73
C CYS A 216 -11.18 10.80 -15.35
N GLY A 217 -11.38 12.06 -14.96
CA GLY A 217 -12.48 12.92 -15.43
C GLY A 217 -13.86 12.69 -14.77
N LYS A 218 -14.06 11.63 -13.99
CA LYS A 218 -15.26 11.44 -13.16
C LYS A 218 -15.16 12.34 -11.92
N PRO A 219 -16.13 13.23 -11.68
CA PRO A 219 -16.04 14.18 -10.59
C PRO A 219 -16.26 13.51 -9.23
N ILE A 220 -15.43 13.88 -8.25
CA ILE A 220 -15.59 13.49 -6.83
C ILE A 220 -16.50 14.56 -6.18
N ARG A 221 -17.76 14.20 -5.88
CA ARG A 221 -18.79 15.13 -5.38
C ARG A 221 -19.74 14.43 -4.41
N GLY A 222 -20.43 15.24 -3.60
CA GLY A 222 -21.38 14.77 -2.60
C GLY A 222 -20.67 14.36 -1.33
N ASN A 223 -21.17 13.36 -0.63
CA ASN A 223 -20.59 12.91 0.63
C ASN A 223 -19.33 12.06 0.39
N VAL A 224 -18.15 12.59 0.73
CA VAL A 224 -16.85 11.96 0.52
C VAL A 224 -16.32 11.39 1.83
N ALA A 225 -16.08 10.08 1.85
CA ALA A 225 -15.48 9.40 2.98
C ALA A 225 -13.97 9.19 2.80
N PHE A 226 -13.21 9.44 3.86
CA PHE A 226 -11.76 9.23 3.90
C PHE A 226 -11.42 7.98 4.72
N LEU A 227 -10.85 6.96 4.06
CA LEU A 227 -10.55 5.65 4.64
C LEU A 227 -9.06 5.27 4.51
N GLY A 228 -8.65 4.26 5.29
CA GLY A 228 -7.29 3.73 5.25
C GLY A 228 -6.31 4.45 6.19
N GLY A 229 -5.15 3.84 6.41
CA GLY A 229 -4.19 4.25 7.44
C GLY A 229 -3.72 5.70 7.30
N PRO A 230 -3.09 6.10 6.18
CA PRO A 230 -2.68 7.48 5.94
C PRO A 230 -3.79 8.51 6.18
N LEU A 231 -4.99 8.28 5.63
CA LEU A 231 -6.11 9.20 5.81
C LEU A 231 -6.72 9.14 7.21
N HIS A 232 -6.43 8.13 8.03
CA HIS A 232 -6.85 8.08 9.42
C HIS A 232 -5.88 8.85 10.34
N PHE A 233 -4.57 8.64 10.18
CA PHE A 233 -3.56 9.19 11.08
C PHE A 233 -3.06 10.59 10.68
N LEU A 234 -3.12 10.94 9.39
CA LEU A 234 -2.52 12.18 8.86
C LEU A 234 -3.62 13.21 8.55
N ASP A 235 -3.96 14.02 9.56
CA ASP A 235 -5.01 15.04 9.44
C ASP A 235 -4.67 16.12 8.41
N GLN A 236 -3.41 16.49 8.26
CA GLN A 236 -2.97 17.48 7.27
C GLN A 236 -3.10 16.93 5.85
N LEU A 237 -2.91 15.63 5.64
CA LEU A 237 -3.18 15.00 4.35
C LEU A 237 -4.67 15.05 4.01
N ARG A 238 -5.55 14.75 4.98
CA ARG A 238 -7.01 14.90 4.79
C ARG A 238 -7.38 16.34 4.45
N GLU A 239 -6.82 17.31 5.17
CA GLU A 239 -7.06 18.73 4.93
C GLU A 239 -6.66 19.13 3.50
N ARG A 240 -5.53 18.62 2.98
CA ARG A 240 -5.15 18.85 1.58
C ARG A 240 -6.18 18.30 0.59
N PHE A 241 -6.78 17.13 0.84
CA PHE A 241 -7.88 16.61 0.01
C PHE A 241 -9.12 17.51 0.09
N ILE A 242 -9.53 17.89 1.29
CA ILE A 242 -10.70 18.74 1.54
C ILE A 242 -10.58 20.06 0.78
N GLN A 243 -9.43 20.74 0.89
CA GLN A 243 -9.17 22.00 0.21
C GLN A 243 -9.13 21.85 -1.31
N THR A 244 -8.47 20.79 -1.82
CA THR A 244 -8.34 20.56 -3.27
C THR A 244 -9.68 20.24 -3.91
N LEU A 245 -10.51 19.45 -3.23
CA LEU A 245 -11.85 19.07 -3.68
C LEU A 245 -12.92 20.12 -3.36
N LYS A 246 -12.57 21.14 -2.55
CA LYS A 246 -13.48 22.19 -2.08
C LYS A 246 -14.72 21.63 -1.38
N LEU A 247 -14.51 20.59 -0.55
CA LEU A 247 -15.58 19.95 0.20
C LEU A 247 -16.08 20.87 1.30
N LYS A 248 -17.39 20.86 1.53
CA LYS A 248 -18.02 21.52 2.69
C LYS A 248 -17.99 20.59 3.89
N GLU A 249 -18.12 21.16 5.09
CA GLU A 249 -18.16 20.39 6.34
C GLU A 249 -19.19 19.25 6.31
N ASN A 250 -20.38 19.51 5.76
CA ASN A 250 -21.46 18.52 5.66
C ASN A 250 -21.27 17.46 4.56
N GLU A 251 -20.23 17.59 3.72
CA GLU A 251 -19.86 16.64 2.67
C GLU A 251 -18.70 15.74 3.10
N ILE A 252 -18.09 15.98 4.26
CA ILE A 252 -16.91 15.27 4.74
C ILE A 252 -17.32 14.15 5.70
N ILE A 253 -16.84 12.94 5.44
CA ILE A 253 -17.05 11.77 6.30
C ILE A 253 -15.71 11.22 6.74
N VAL A 254 -15.41 11.31 8.04
CA VAL A 254 -14.22 10.70 8.65
C VAL A 254 -14.69 9.75 9.76
N PRO A 255 -14.83 8.45 9.47
CA PRO A 255 -15.22 7.48 10.49
C PRO A 255 -14.17 7.35 11.60
N GLU A 256 -14.61 7.10 12.83
CA GLU A 256 -13.73 6.94 14.01
C GLU A 256 -12.67 5.84 13.81
N ASN A 257 -13.02 4.74 13.14
CA ASN A 257 -12.14 3.60 12.88
C ASN A 257 -11.87 3.40 11.37
N SER A 258 -11.63 4.48 10.65
CA SER A 258 -11.47 4.48 9.18
C SER A 258 -10.29 3.63 8.66
N GLN A 259 -9.26 3.39 9.48
CA GLN A 259 -8.16 2.47 9.22
C GLN A 259 -8.57 0.99 9.29
N LEU A 260 -9.62 0.65 10.03
CA LEU A 260 -10.13 -0.73 10.21
C LEU A 260 -11.30 -1.08 9.30
N PHE A 261 -11.70 -0.16 8.42
CA PHE A 261 -12.97 -0.23 7.70
C PHE A 261 -13.14 -1.48 6.83
N VAL A 262 -12.06 -1.87 6.14
CA VAL A 262 -12.00 -3.09 5.32
C VAL A 262 -12.10 -4.35 6.20
N ALA A 263 -11.35 -4.40 7.31
CA ALA A 263 -11.42 -5.51 8.27
C ALA A 263 -12.83 -5.63 8.88
N ALA A 264 -13.47 -4.50 9.22
CA ALA A 264 -14.84 -4.48 9.70
C ALA A 264 -15.82 -5.00 8.64
N GLY A 265 -15.66 -4.59 7.38
CA GLY A 265 -16.43 -5.11 6.25
C GLY A 265 -16.28 -6.62 6.03
N CYS A 266 -15.07 -7.12 6.24
CA CYS A 266 -14.76 -8.54 6.24
C CYS A 266 -15.51 -9.26 7.38
N ALA A 267 -15.48 -8.71 8.60
CA ALA A 267 -16.22 -9.24 9.75
C ALA A 267 -17.74 -9.20 9.54
N TYR A 268 -18.29 -8.14 8.93
CA TYR A 268 -19.70 -8.07 8.58
C TYR A 268 -20.13 -9.16 7.60
N SER A 269 -19.21 -9.56 6.73
CA SER A 269 -19.43 -10.58 5.70
C SER A 269 -19.24 -12.00 6.24
N ALA A 270 -18.70 -12.17 7.46
CA ALA A 270 -18.59 -13.46 8.11
C ALA A 270 -19.97 -13.99 8.53
N GLU A 271 -20.22 -15.27 8.31
CA GLU A 271 -21.53 -15.87 8.47
C GLU A 271 -21.89 -16.05 9.95
N ARG A 272 -23.17 -15.85 10.29
CA ARG A 272 -23.71 -16.21 11.60
C ARG A 272 -24.28 -17.63 11.64
N LYS A 273 -24.63 -18.15 10.46
CA LYS A 273 -25.21 -19.46 10.24
C LYS A 273 -24.97 -19.86 8.78
N ILE A 274 -24.58 -21.10 8.56
CA ILE A 274 -24.47 -21.72 7.24
C ILE A 274 -25.28 -23.02 7.32
N THR A 275 -26.19 -23.22 6.38
CA THR A 275 -26.92 -24.48 6.24
C THR A 275 -26.33 -25.27 5.08
N LEU A 276 -25.91 -26.49 5.36
CA LEU A 276 -25.27 -27.41 4.42
C LEU A 276 -26.31 -28.09 3.53
N SER A 277 -25.86 -28.68 2.43
CA SER A 277 -26.73 -29.33 1.44
C SER A 277 -27.49 -30.56 1.97
N ASP A 278 -26.99 -31.16 3.04
CA ASP A 278 -27.63 -32.28 3.75
C ASP A 278 -28.68 -31.81 4.77
N GLY A 279 -28.91 -30.50 4.89
CA GLY A 279 -29.86 -29.88 5.81
C GLY A 279 -29.30 -29.61 7.21
N ASN A 280 -28.06 -30.01 7.50
CA ASN A 280 -27.41 -29.73 8.78
C ASN A 280 -26.83 -28.31 8.83
N ASP A 281 -26.72 -27.73 10.02
CA ASP A 281 -26.04 -26.46 10.20
C ASP A 281 -24.52 -26.69 10.33
N PHE A 282 -23.73 -25.86 9.65
CA PHE A 282 -22.28 -25.85 9.80
C PHE A 282 -21.90 -25.48 11.24
N VAL A 283 -20.97 -26.23 11.82
CA VAL A 283 -20.42 -25.97 13.14
C VAL A 283 -19.18 -25.10 13.00
N PHE A 284 -19.29 -23.85 13.44
CA PHE A 284 -18.16 -22.93 13.48
C PHE A 284 -17.10 -23.38 14.51
N PRO A 285 -15.80 -23.19 14.22
CA PRO A 285 -14.76 -23.53 15.17
C PRO A 285 -14.88 -22.67 16.44
N THR A 286 -14.52 -23.25 17.58
CA THR A 286 -14.33 -22.54 18.84
C THR A 286 -13.03 -21.74 18.83
N ILE A 287 -12.88 -20.81 19.79
CA ILE A 287 -11.61 -20.10 19.99
C ILE A 287 -10.44 -21.08 20.18
N ASP A 288 -10.61 -22.15 20.97
CA ASP A 288 -9.56 -23.16 21.21
C ASP A 288 -9.14 -23.88 19.92
N GLU A 289 -10.12 -24.31 19.12
CA GLU A 289 -9.87 -24.98 17.84
C GLU A 289 -9.20 -24.05 16.83
N PHE A 290 -9.66 -22.80 16.73
CA PHE A 290 -9.04 -21.83 15.85
C PHE A 290 -7.63 -21.45 16.29
N ARG A 291 -7.38 -21.32 17.60
CA ARG A 291 -6.04 -21.07 18.14
C ARG A 291 -5.07 -22.19 17.75
N LYS A 292 -5.48 -23.45 17.86
CA LYS A 292 -4.68 -24.60 17.39
C LYS A 292 -4.39 -24.53 15.89
N SER A 293 -5.33 -24.06 15.07
CA SER A 293 -5.10 -23.89 13.64
C SER A 293 -3.99 -22.88 13.31
N LEU A 294 -3.71 -21.91 14.20
CA LEU A 294 -2.61 -20.97 14.04
C LEU A 294 -1.23 -21.63 14.16
N GLU A 295 -1.12 -22.78 14.86
CA GLU A 295 0.12 -23.53 14.97
C GLU A 295 0.59 -24.04 13.59
N ASN A 296 -0.35 -24.30 12.68
CA ASN A 296 -0.03 -24.67 11.30
C ASN A 296 0.78 -23.58 10.58
N LEU A 297 0.64 -22.30 10.95
CA LEU A 297 1.43 -21.21 10.36
C LEU A 297 2.92 -21.27 10.73
N VAL A 298 3.27 -21.95 11.83
CA VAL A 298 4.65 -22.04 12.33
C VAL A 298 5.49 -23.02 11.49
N GLY A 299 4.85 -23.98 10.81
CA GLY A 299 5.52 -25.06 10.06
C GLY A 299 5.40 -25.00 8.53
N VAL A 300 4.63 -24.06 7.96
CA VAL A 300 4.50 -23.92 6.49
C VAL A 300 5.79 -23.34 5.92
N GLU A 301 6.70 -24.21 5.48
CA GLU A 301 7.85 -23.83 4.65
C GLU A 301 7.38 -23.10 3.38
N LEU A 302 8.22 -22.17 2.92
CA LEU A 302 8.00 -21.26 1.81
C LEU A 302 7.85 -21.99 0.47
N ASN A 303 6.68 -22.56 0.18
CA ASN A 303 6.35 -22.98 -1.19
C ASN A 303 5.84 -21.82 -2.06
N GLU A 304 5.53 -20.65 -1.48
CA GLU A 304 4.95 -19.51 -2.21
C GLU A 304 5.98 -18.54 -2.81
N VAL A 305 7.21 -18.50 -2.30
CA VAL A 305 8.28 -17.81 -3.02
C VAL A 305 8.92 -18.87 -3.89
N GLN A 306 8.53 -18.90 -5.17
CA GLN A 306 9.35 -19.49 -6.21
C GLN A 306 10.71 -18.78 -6.11
N ARG A 307 11.63 -19.33 -5.31
CA ARG A 307 12.98 -18.82 -5.26
C ARG A 307 13.46 -18.95 -6.69
N LEU A 308 13.70 -17.80 -7.33
CA LEU A 308 14.33 -17.82 -8.63
C LEU A 308 15.59 -18.65 -8.48
N GLU A 309 15.78 -19.60 -9.39
CA GLU A 309 17.03 -20.33 -9.47
C GLU A 309 18.17 -19.29 -9.49
N PRO A 310 19.27 -19.53 -8.79
CA PRO A 310 20.46 -18.70 -8.91
C PRO A 310 20.75 -18.43 -10.38
N LEU A 311 21.08 -17.19 -10.73
CA LEU A 311 21.38 -16.82 -12.12
C LEU A 311 22.45 -17.72 -12.75
N PHE A 312 23.36 -18.22 -11.91
CA PHE A 312 24.34 -19.25 -12.22
C PHE A 312 24.38 -20.27 -11.09
N LYS A 313 24.35 -21.56 -11.42
CA LYS A 313 24.43 -22.68 -10.46
C LYS A 313 25.86 -22.93 -9.95
N GLY A 314 26.86 -22.32 -10.59
CA GLY A 314 28.26 -22.46 -10.24
C GLY A 314 29.17 -21.58 -11.10
N GLN A 315 30.47 -21.70 -10.87
CA GLN A 315 31.49 -20.90 -11.58
C GLN A 315 31.49 -21.18 -13.09
N ASP A 316 31.27 -22.43 -13.51
CA ASP A 316 31.30 -22.81 -14.92
C ASP A 316 30.20 -22.11 -15.75
N GLU A 317 28.97 -22.02 -15.22
CA GLU A 317 27.87 -21.30 -15.89
C GLU A 317 28.13 -19.77 -15.94
N LEU A 318 28.77 -19.23 -14.90
CA LEU A 318 29.18 -17.82 -14.87
C LEU A 318 30.28 -17.55 -15.91
N ASP A 319 31.24 -18.45 -16.05
CA ASP A 319 32.34 -18.35 -17.00
C ASP A 319 31.80 -18.44 -18.44
N GLU A 320 30.90 -19.39 -18.72
CA GLU A 320 30.23 -19.50 -20.01
C GLU A 320 29.42 -18.24 -20.35
N PHE A 321 28.64 -17.72 -19.39
CA PHE A 321 27.91 -16.48 -19.55
C PHE A 321 28.85 -15.31 -19.86
N THR A 322 29.97 -15.21 -19.15
CA THR A 322 30.95 -14.14 -19.30
C THR A 322 31.62 -14.18 -20.67
N VAL A 323 32.02 -15.37 -21.13
CA VAL A 323 32.61 -15.58 -22.46
C VAL A 323 31.61 -15.15 -23.53
N ARG A 324 30.39 -15.69 -23.50
CA ARG A 324 29.32 -15.36 -24.47
C ARG A 324 28.97 -13.87 -24.48
N HIS A 325 28.85 -13.23 -23.31
CA HIS A 325 28.54 -11.80 -23.24
C HIS A 325 29.72 -10.92 -23.65
N SER A 326 30.95 -11.40 -23.48
CA SER A 326 32.14 -10.66 -23.89
C SER A 326 32.24 -10.51 -25.41
N GLU A 327 31.59 -11.38 -26.18
CA GLU A 327 31.46 -11.29 -27.63
C GLU A 327 30.46 -10.19 -28.05
N GLN A 328 29.49 -9.87 -27.20
CA GLN A 328 28.47 -8.83 -27.44
C GLN A 328 28.96 -7.43 -26.99
N LYS A 329 30.27 -7.16 -27.16
CA LYS A 329 30.86 -5.85 -26.88
C LYS A 329 30.81 -4.97 -28.12
N ALA A 330 30.45 -3.70 -27.95
CA ALA A 330 30.59 -2.71 -29.01
C ALA A 330 32.06 -2.64 -29.47
N LYS A 331 32.28 -2.55 -30.78
CA LYS A 331 33.64 -2.40 -31.35
C LYS A 331 34.30 -1.16 -30.74
N ARG A 332 35.41 -1.37 -30.04
CA ARG A 332 36.23 -0.29 -29.49
C ARG A 332 37.39 -0.02 -30.43
N GLY A 333 37.71 1.25 -30.65
CA GLY A 333 38.92 1.68 -31.36
C GLY A 333 39.86 2.40 -30.40
N GLU A 334 41.16 2.42 -30.71
CA GLU A 334 42.10 3.28 -30.00
C GLU A 334 41.78 4.75 -30.33
N LEU A 335 41.69 5.58 -29.29
CA LEU A 335 41.49 7.03 -29.47
C LEU A 335 42.60 7.67 -30.31
N SER A 336 43.83 7.14 -30.27
CA SER A 336 44.97 7.60 -31.06
C SER A 336 44.86 7.32 -32.57
N LYS A 337 44.01 6.36 -32.96
CA LYS A 337 43.74 5.99 -34.36
C LYS A 337 42.58 6.77 -34.97
N VAL A 338 41.79 7.43 -34.13
CA VAL A 338 40.83 8.47 -34.51
C VAL A 338 41.67 9.72 -34.81
N GLY A 339 41.42 10.40 -35.93
CA GLY A 339 42.13 11.64 -36.30
C GLY A 339 41.86 12.80 -35.33
N ARG A 340 41.56 14.00 -35.84
CA ARG A 340 41.22 15.13 -34.95
C ARG A 340 39.86 14.94 -34.28
N ILE A 341 39.87 14.59 -33.00
CA ILE A 341 38.68 14.71 -32.14
C ILE A 341 38.50 16.19 -31.79
N SER A 342 37.49 16.82 -32.38
CA SER A 342 37.14 18.22 -32.11
C SER A 342 35.99 18.26 -31.11
N ILE A 343 36.27 18.61 -29.85
CA ILE A 343 35.22 18.76 -28.84
C ILE A 343 34.74 20.22 -28.88
N SER A 344 33.54 20.47 -29.42
CA SER A 344 32.92 21.79 -29.35
C SER A 344 31.98 21.85 -28.15
N LEU A 345 32.30 22.69 -27.17
CA LEU A 345 31.36 23.05 -26.10
C LEU A 345 30.49 24.20 -26.62
N SER A 346 29.19 23.99 -26.73
CA SER A 346 28.25 25.08 -26.92
C SER A 346 27.52 25.35 -25.61
N GLU A 347 27.66 26.57 -25.09
CA GLU A 347 26.83 27.04 -23.99
C GLU A 347 25.41 27.29 -24.52
N ILE A 348 24.48 26.39 -24.17
CA ILE A 348 23.05 26.71 -24.25
C ILE A 348 22.62 27.00 -22.81
N LYS A 349 22.17 28.24 -22.58
CA LYS A 349 21.71 28.73 -21.28
C LYS A 349 20.75 27.72 -20.62
N ARG A 350 21.25 27.06 -19.56
CA ARG A 350 20.60 26.26 -18.49
C ARG A 350 19.38 25.38 -18.90
N PRO A 351 19.36 24.06 -18.63
CA PRO A 351 20.35 23.21 -17.97
C PRO A 351 21.38 22.65 -18.97
N VAL A 352 22.63 22.45 -18.52
CA VAL A 352 23.78 22.15 -19.38
C VAL A 352 23.63 20.77 -20.04
N ARG A 353 23.27 20.75 -21.32
CA ARG A 353 23.33 19.54 -22.15
C ARG A 353 24.66 19.54 -22.90
N LEU A 354 25.65 18.82 -22.35
CA LEU A 354 26.93 18.61 -23.03
C LEU A 354 26.70 17.73 -24.27
N THR A 355 26.89 18.28 -25.46
CA THR A 355 26.82 17.52 -26.71
C THR A 355 28.24 17.32 -27.24
N LEU A 356 28.75 16.09 -27.15
CA LEU A 356 30.03 15.70 -27.74
C LEU A 356 29.82 15.32 -29.21
N THR A 357 30.37 16.12 -30.12
CA THR A 357 30.39 15.80 -31.55
C THR A 357 31.77 15.27 -31.92
N VAL A 358 31.87 13.97 -32.19
CA VAL A 358 33.12 13.37 -32.69
C VAL A 358 33.07 13.37 -34.22
N THR A 359 33.98 14.11 -34.86
CA THR A 359 34.12 14.13 -36.32
C THR A 359 35.32 13.30 -36.72
N LEU A 360 35.12 12.28 -37.56
CA LEU A 360 36.17 11.41 -38.09
C LEU A 360 36.48 11.82 -39.54
N ASP A 361 37.76 12.10 -39.85
CA ASP A 361 38.18 12.61 -41.18
C ASP A 361 37.99 11.63 -42.35
N THR A 362 37.56 10.38 -42.11
CA THR A 362 37.39 9.37 -43.18
C THR A 362 35.94 8.98 -43.47
N CYS A 363 34.95 9.51 -42.73
CA CYS A 363 33.52 9.39 -43.06
C CYS A 363 32.73 10.47 -42.30
N LYS A 364 32.03 11.35 -43.03
CA LYS A 364 31.02 12.25 -42.44
C LYS A 364 29.80 11.43 -42.00
N ASN A 365 29.90 10.74 -40.87
CA ASN A 365 28.75 10.22 -40.15
C ASN A 365 28.80 10.75 -38.70
N SER A 366 27.76 11.47 -38.32
CA SER A 366 27.57 12.01 -36.97
C SER A 366 26.84 10.96 -36.14
N TYR A 367 27.47 10.46 -35.08
CA TYR A 367 26.83 9.53 -34.15
C TYR A 367 26.72 10.20 -32.77
N PRO A 368 25.54 10.18 -32.12
CA PRO A 368 25.42 10.61 -30.74
C PRO A 368 26.13 9.60 -29.83
N VAL A 369 27.12 10.07 -29.05
CA VAL A 369 27.85 9.24 -28.09
C VAL A 369 27.52 9.71 -26.68
N TRP A 370 27.13 8.78 -25.81
CA TRP A 370 26.97 9.03 -24.39
C TRP A 370 28.32 8.83 -23.69
N VAL A 371 28.86 9.89 -23.08
CA VAL A 371 30.08 9.82 -22.27
C VAL A 371 29.67 9.82 -20.81
N TYR A 372 29.91 8.72 -20.11
CA TYR A 372 29.78 8.66 -18.66
C TYR A 372 31.13 9.04 -18.03
N PRO A 373 31.17 9.90 -17.00
CA PRO A 373 32.39 10.13 -16.24
C PRO A 373 32.77 8.83 -15.52
N GLU A 374 33.94 8.26 -15.83
CA GLU A 374 34.59 7.32 -14.92
C GLU A 374 35.08 8.11 -13.70
N THR A 375 34.35 8.06 -12.59
CA THR A 375 34.92 8.41 -11.29
C THR A 375 35.88 7.28 -10.92
N LYS A 376 37.19 7.52 -11.06
CA LYS A 376 38.17 6.70 -10.36
C LYS A 376 37.97 6.88 -8.85
N PRO A 377 37.95 5.80 -8.06
CA PRO A 377 38.02 5.92 -6.61
C PRO A 377 39.46 6.35 -6.24
N ASP A 378 39.58 7.49 -5.57
CA ASP A 378 40.71 7.80 -4.69
C ASP A 378 40.41 7.31 -3.27
#